data_AF-A0A087L0A8-F1
#
_entry.id   AF-A0A087L0A8-F1
#
_cell.length_a   1.000
_cell.length_b   1.000
_cell.length_c   1.000
_cell.angle_alpha   90.00
_cell.angle_beta   90.00
_cell.angle_gamma   90.00
#
_symmetry.space_group_name_H-M   'P 1'
#
loop_
_entity.id
_entity.type
_entity.pdbx_description
1 polymer ?
#
loop_
_entity_poly.entity_id
_entity_poly.type
_entity_poly.pdbx_seq_one_letter_code
_entity_poly.pdbx_strand_id
1 'polypeptide(L)'
;MQLSKNKPIFRFSCSIKLLLTAALFSLIGASAIAADKASTEAQPVVQSPTKVERQATVEAPSEGETTVNINEADAEELASILNGVGMKKAEAIVRYREQNGPFTQVEQLQEVPGIGPTLIERNRARLKM
;
A
#
# COMPACT_ATOMS: atom_id res chain seq x y z
N MET A 1 19.59 -28.30 38.51
CA MET A 1 19.09 -26.97 38.08
C MET A 1 19.60 -26.73 36.66
N GLN A 2 18.75 -26.95 35.66
CA GLN A 2 19.04 -26.63 34.26
C GLN A 2 18.75 -25.15 34.03
N LEU A 3 19.77 -24.33 33.78
CA LEU A 3 19.59 -22.93 33.40
C LEU A 3 19.81 -22.75 31.90
N SER A 4 18.72 -22.31 31.26
CA SER A 4 18.53 -21.85 29.90
C SER A 4 19.74 -21.14 29.26
N LYS A 5 20.21 -21.68 28.13
CA LYS A 5 20.98 -20.94 27.12
C LYS A 5 20.08 -20.73 25.91
N ASN A 6 19.54 -19.52 25.75
CA ASN A 6 19.06 -19.02 24.46
C ASN A 6 18.90 -17.50 24.50
N LYS A 7 19.77 -16.78 23.79
CA LYS A 7 19.44 -15.50 23.15
C LYS A 7 20.12 -15.41 21.77
N PRO A 8 19.37 -15.07 20.70
CA PRO A 8 19.87 -14.92 19.34
C PRO A 8 20.28 -13.47 19.08
N ILE A 9 21.38 -13.25 18.35
CA ILE A 9 21.65 -11.96 17.72
C ILE A 9 22.18 -12.22 16.31
N PHE A 10 21.29 -11.95 15.36
CA PHE A 10 21.54 -11.89 13.92
C PHE A 10 22.86 -11.19 13.61
N ARG A 11 23.77 -11.91 12.95
CA ARG A 11 24.96 -11.34 12.32
C ARG A 11 24.57 -10.84 10.93
N PHE A 12 24.24 -9.55 10.86
CA PHE A 12 24.32 -8.77 9.63
C PHE A 12 25.76 -8.85 9.09
N SER A 13 25.97 -9.61 8.02
CA SER A 13 27.19 -9.53 7.23
C SER A 13 26.82 -9.05 5.83
N CYS A 14 26.96 -7.74 5.66
CA CYS A 14 27.14 -7.11 4.37
C CYS A 14 28.49 -7.57 3.77
N SER A 15 28.56 -7.58 2.43
CA SER A 15 29.75 -7.81 1.59
C SER A 15 30.01 -9.27 1.21
N ILE A 16 29.75 -9.61 -0.04
CA ILE A 16 30.78 -9.98 -1.04
C ILE A 16 30.05 -10.26 -2.36
N LYS A 17 30.15 -9.27 -3.25
CA LYS A 17 29.87 -9.41 -4.69
C LYS A 17 30.86 -10.43 -5.25
N LEU A 18 30.38 -11.53 -5.82
CA LEU A 18 31.24 -12.44 -6.58
C LEU A 18 30.47 -13.22 -7.67
N LEU A 19 30.95 -13.01 -8.91
CA LEU A 19 30.93 -13.84 -10.11
C LEU A 19 29.58 -14.09 -10.85
N LEU A 20 29.36 -13.50 -12.03
CA LEU A 20 29.82 -13.89 -13.39
C LEU A 20 29.14 -15.14 -13.97
N THR A 21 28.03 -14.94 -14.70
CA THR A 21 27.54 -15.76 -15.83
C THR A 21 26.71 -14.84 -16.75
N ALA A 22 27.27 -14.32 -17.85
CA ALA A 22 27.28 -14.94 -19.17
C ALA A 22 25.88 -15.30 -19.72
N ALA A 23 25.27 -14.40 -20.50
CA ALA A 23 24.46 -14.77 -21.66
C ALA A 23 24.17 -13.53 -22.53
N LEU A 24 24.70 -13.57 -23.74
CA LEU A 24 24.47 -12.66 -24.84
C LEU A 24 23.01 -12.80 -25.34
N PHE A 25 22.23 -11.73 -25.27
CA PHE A 25 21.05 -11.51 -26.12
C PHE A 25 21.24 -10.10 -26.69
N SER A 26 22.05 -10.02 -27.75
CA SER A 26 21.63 -10.06 -29.15
C SER A 26 20.82 -8.82 -29.55
N LEU A 27 21.47 -8.08 -30.43
CA LEU A 27 21.20 -6.75 -30.92
C LEU A 27 20.30 -6.85 -32.16
N ILE A 28 19.04 -6.44 -32.04
CA ILE A 28 18.15 -6.05 -33.16
C ILE A 28 17.28 -4.95 -32.56
N GLY A 29 17.15 -3.72 -33.06
CA GLY A 29 17.43 -3.16 -34.38
C GLY A 29 16.41 -2.01 -34.51
N ALA A 30 16.87 -0.81 -34.84
CA ALA A 30 16.07 0.41 -34.86
C ALA A 30 14.94 0.40 -35.89
N SER A 31 13.83 1.05 -35.57
CA SER A 31 13.00 1.77 -36.55
C SER A 31 12.27 2.90 -35.86
N ALA A 32 12.77 4.11 -36.13
CA ALA A 32 12.06 5.35 -35.95
C ALA A 32 11.03 5.50 -37.08
N ILE A 33 9.79 5.87 -36.73
CA ILE A 33 8.87 6.54 -37.64
C ILE A 33 8.47 7.86 -36.99
N ALA A 34 8.83 8.94 -37.66
CA ALA A 34 8.49 10.31 -37.34
C ALA A 34 7.57 10.86 -38.43
N ALA A 35 6.70 11.79 -38.03
CA ALA A 35 5.91 12.74 -38.84
C ALA A 35 4.71 12.14 -39.61
N ASP A 36 3.56 12.80 -39.79
CA ASP A 36 3.23 14.23 -39.72
C ASP A 36 1.70 14.45 -39.46
N LYS A 37 1.28 15.71 -39.51
CA LYS A 37 0.24 16.46 -38.79
C LYS A 37 -1.21 16.43 -39.32
N ALA A 38 -2.06 17.03 -38.45
CA ALA A 38 -3.22 17.92 -38.71
C ALA A 38 -4.56 17.22 -39.02
N SER A 39 -5.72 17.62 -38.48
CA SER A 39 -6.26 18.95 -38.16
C SER A 39 -7.20 18.81 -36.95
N THR A 40 -7.06 19.55 -35.84
CA THR A 40 -7.52 20.95 -35.62
C THR A 40 -9.00 21.17 -35.94
N GLU A 41 -9.81 21.32 -34.88
CA GLU A 41 -10.74 22.43 -34.62
C GLU A 41 -11.09 22.41 -33.11
N ALA A 42 -10.41 23.17 -32.26
CA ALA A 42 -10.69 24.55 -31.89
C ALA A 42 -12.04 24.76 -31.17
N GLN A 43 -12.03 24.65 -29.85
CA GLN A 43 -12.75 25.58 -28.97
C GLN A 43 -11.84 26.00 -27.82
N PRO A 44 -11.40 27.27 -27.78
CA PRO A 44 -10.70 27.84 -26.65
C PRO A 44 -11.72 28.48 -25.70
N VAL A 45 -11.82 27.97 -24.46
CA VAL A 45 -12.29 28.79 -23.35
C VAL A 45 -11.24 28.78 -22.25
N VAL A 46 -10.37 29.76 -22.45
CA VAL A 46 -9.53 30.51 -21.52
C VAL A 46 -10.03 30.49 -20.07
N GLN A 47 -9.20 29.87 -19.22
CA GLN A 47 -8.74 30.33 -17.91
C GLN A 47 -9.79 30.61 -16.82
N SER A 48 -9.77 29.77 -15.78
CA SER A 48 -9.05 30.09 -14.53
C SER A 48 -9.08 28.87 -13.60
N PRO A 49 -7.94 28.41 -13.06
CA PRO A 49 -7.94 27.38 -12.04
C PRO A 49 -8.42 28.03 -10.74
N THR A 50 -9.73 27.98 -10.51
CA THR A 50 -10.30 28.21 -9.17
C THR A 50 -9.85 27.07 -8.29
N LYS A 51 -8.66 27.27 -7.71
CA LYS A 51 -8.16 26.67 -6.49
C LYS A 51 -9.10 27.05 -5.34
N VAL A 52 -10.20 26.33 -5.23
CA VAL A 52 -11.09 26.23 -4.06
C VAL A 52 -11.60 24.79 -4.16
N GLU A 53 -11.27 23.85 -3.28
CA GLU A 53 -11.28 23.95 -1.83
C GLU A 53 -10.21 23.00 -1.26
N ARG A 54 -9.20 23.57 -0.59
CA ARG A 54 -8.51 22.84 0.47
C ARG A 54 -9.53 22.71 1.60
N GLN A 55 -10.27 21.62 1.65
CA GLN A 55 -10.77 21.13 2.93
C GLN A 55 -9.57 20.57 3.69
N ALA A 56 -8.77 21.49 4.24
CA ALA A 56 -8.07 21.23 5.48
C ALA A 56 -9.13 21.25 6.58
N THR A 57 -9.95 20.20 6.64
CA THR A 57 -10.54 19.80 7.91
C THR A 57 -9.36 19.29 8.73
N VAL A 58 -8.73 20.20 9.47
CA VAL A 58 -7.89 19.82 10.60
C VAL A 58 -8.87 19.29 11.64
N GLU A 59 -9.29 18.04 11.48
CA GLU A 59 -9.89 17.28 12.57
C GLU A 59 -8.75 17.07 13.57
N ALA A 60 -8.77 17.87 14.63
CA ALA A 60 -7.95 17.64 15.80
C ALA A 60 -8.12 16.17 16.22
N PRO A 61 -7.04 15.44 16.52
CA PRO A 61 -7.15 14.05 16.91
C PRO A 61 -7.97 14.02 18.19
N SER A 62 -9.20 13.50 18.10
CA SER A 62 -9.95 13.15 19.29
C SER A 62 -9.09 12.17 20.06
N GLU A 63 -8.69 12.55 21.27
CA GLU A 63 -8.11 11.62 22.25
C GLU A 63 -9.22 10.65 22.68
N GLY A 64 -9.48 9.69 21.80
CA GLY A 64 -10.46 8.64 21.87
C GLY A 64 -10.07 7.65 20.80
N GLU A 65 -9.90 6.39 21.20
CA GLU A 65 -9.54 5.22 20.39
C GLU A 65 -9.60 5.48 18.87
N THR A 66 -8.44 5.63 18.23
CA THR A 66 -8.37 5.90 16.79
C THR A 66 -8.94 4.70 16.02
N THR A 67 -10.15 4.87 15.49
CA THR A 67 -10.81 3.90 14.61
C THR A 67 -10.54 4.22 13.15
N VAL A 68 -10.43 3.19 12.31
CA VAL A 68 -10.20 3.32 10.86
C VAL A 68 -11.29 2.58 10.08
N ASN A 69 -11.81 3.21 9.03
CA ASN A 69 -12.75 2.57 8.11
C ASN A 69 -12.00 1.66 7.13
N ILE A 70 -12.22 0.35 7.15
CA ILE A 70 -11.50 -0.58 6.27
C ILE A 70 -11.89 -0.48 4.79
N ASN A 71 -13.09 0.01 4.50
CA ASN A 71 -13.61 0.12 3.14
C ASN A 71 -13.10 1.38 2.43
N GLU A 72 -12.76 2.42 3.20
CA GLU A 72 -12.39 3.73 2.67
C GLU A 72 -10.91 4.08 2.90
N ALA A 73 -10.33 3.65 4.01
CA ALA A 73 -8.99 4.08 4.40
C ALA A 73 -7.91 3.65 3.40
N ASP A 74 -6.85 4.44 3.37
CA ASP A 74 -5.66 4.16 2.59
C ASP A 74 -4.76 3.11 3.26
N ALA A 75 -3.86 2.50 2.48
CA ALA A 75 -2.94 1.50 3.01
C ALA A 75 -2.04 2.06 4.13
N GLU A 76 -1.63 3.31 4.02
CA GLU A 76 -0.78 3.99 5.00
C GLU A 76 -1.52 4.23 6.32
N GLU A 77 -2.80 4.60 6.24
CA GLU A 77 -3.67 4.83 7.39
C GLU A 77 -3.97 3.53 8.13
N LEU A 78 -4.33 2.47 7.39
CA LEU A 78 -4.54 1.13 7.94
C LEU A 78 -3.30 0.62 8.68
N ALA A 79 -2.11 0.79 8.10
CA ALA A 79 -0.87 0.34 8.72
C ALA A 79 -0.44 1.20 9.93
N SER A 80 -0.87 2.46 9.98
CA SER A 80 -0.54 3.37 11.09
C SER A 80 -1.44 3.13 12.30
N ILE A 81 -2.72 2.84 12.06
CA ILE A 81 -3.74 2.70 13.11
C ILE A 81 -3.82 1.26 13.64
N LEU A 82 -3.68 0.25 12.77
CA LEU A 82 -3.85 -1.14 13.15
C LEU A 82 -2.56 -1.77 13.70
N ASN A 83 -2.67 -2.38 14.88
CA ASN A 83 -1.55 -3.03 15.54
C ASN A 83 -1.18 -4.35 14.83
N GLY A 84 0.06 -4.44 14.34
CA GLY A 84 0.58 -5.63 13.67
C GLY A 84 0.22 -5.74 12.18
N VAL A 85 -0.43 -4.71 11.63
CA VAL A 85 -0.64 -4.52 10.19
C VAL A 85 0.45 -3.57 9.70
N GLY A 86 1.39 -4.08 8.93
CA GLY A 86 2.38 -3.25 8.23
C GLY A 86 1.93 -2.94 6.81
N MET A 87 2.71 -2.13 6.09
CA MET A 87 2.37 -1.66 4.74
C MET A 87 1.98 -2.78 3.77
N LYS A 88 2.74 -3.88 3.74
CA LYS A 88 2.42 -5.04 2.90
C LYS A 88 1.05 -5.67 3.17
N LYS A 89 0.62 -5.69 4.44
CA LYS A 89 -0.68 -6.25 4.82
C LYS A 89 -1.80 -5.28 4.53
N ALA A 90 -1.58 -3.99 4.76
CA ALA A 90 -2.54 -2.95 4.43
C ALA A 90 -2.77 -2.87 2.91
N GLU A 91 -1.72 -2.93 2.09
CA GLU A 91 -1.81 -3.08 0.63
C GLU A 91 -2.63 -4.31 0.23
N ALA A 92 -2.47 -5.43 0.94
CA ALA A 92 -3.27 -6.63 0.68
C ALA A 92 -4.77 -6.42 0.96
N ILE A 93 -5.13 -5.63 1.99
CA ILE A 93 -6.52 -5.27 2.30
C ILE A 93 -7.11 -4.43 1.17
N VAL A 94 -6.38 -3.39 0.73
CA VAL A 94 -6.80 -2.53 -0.40
C VAL A 94 -6.96 -3.34 -1.67
N ARG A 95 -5.99 -4.21 -1.98
CA ARG A 95 -6.05 -5.09 -3.14
C ARG A 95 -7.23 -6.06 -3.09
N TYR A 96 -7.53 -6.60 -1.90
CA TYR A 96 -8.66 -7.50 -1.72
C TYR A 96 -9.98 -6.78 -2.02
N ARG A 97 -10.18 -5.55 -1.53
CA ARG A 97 -11.42 -4.79 -1.80
C ARG A 97 -11.56 -4.39 -3.27
N GLU A 98 -10.46 -4.11 -3.96
CA GLU A 98 -10.47 -3.82 -5.39
C GLU A 98 -10.90 -5.03 -6.23
N GLN A 99 -10.57 -6.24 -5.78
CA GLN A 99 -10.85 -7.48 -6.51
C GLN A 99 -12.18 -8.13 -6.14
N ASN A 100 -12.55 -8.09 -4.87
CA ASN A 100 -13.72 -8.79 -4.32
C ASN A 100 -14.87 -7.82 -3.99
N GLY A 101 -14.63 -6.52 -4.01
CA GLY A 101 -15.56 -5.50 -3.54
C GLY A 101 -15.37 -5.16 -2.06
N PRO A 102 -16.20 -4.25 -1.52
CA PRO A 102 -16.10 -3.81 -0.13
C PRO A 102 -16.34 -4.96 0.85
N PHE A 103 -15.74 -4.85 2.03
CA PHE A 103 -15.95 -5.79 3.12
C PHE A 103 -17.33 -5.58 3.73
N THR A 104 -18.06 -6.68 3.91
CA THR A 104 -19.39 -6.70 4.55
C THR A 104 -19.33 -7.04 6.04
N GLN A 105 -18.26 -7.73 6.45
CA GLN A 105 -18.05 -8.23 7.80
C GLN A 105 -16.57 -8.14 8.14
N VAL A 106 -16.25 -7.91 9.42
CA VAL A 106 -14.86 -7.77 9.88
C VAL A 106 -14.09 -9.09 9.70
N GLU A 107 -14.80 -10.21 9.81
CA GLU A 107 -14.27 -11.57 9.67
C GLU A 107 -13.73 -11.85 8.25
N GLN A 108 -14.20 -11.13 7.23
CA GLN A 108 -13.70 -11.26 5.85
C GLN A 108 -12.26 -10.79 5.70
N LEU A 109 -11.73 -10.02 6.66
CA LEU A 109 -10.30 -9.69 6.69
C LEU A 109 -9.42 -10.94 6.78
N GLN A 110 -9.93 -12.09 7.21
CA GLN A 110 -9.18 -13.36 7.25
C GLN A 110 -8.87 -13.91 5.85
N GLU A 111 -9.64 -13.52 4.84
CA GLU A 111 -9.40 -13.90 3.44
C GLU A 111 -8.22 -13.13 2.84
N VAL A 112 -7.76 -12.07 3.52
CA VAL A 112 -6.62 -11.26 3.09
C VAL A 112 -5.30 -11.94 3.47
N PRO A 113 -4.37 -12.14 2.52
CA PRO A 113 -3.12 -12.83 2.80
C PRO A 113 -2.29 -12.09 3.86
N GLY A 114 -1.97 -12.79 4.95
CA GLY A 114 -1.18 -12.26 6.06
C GLY A 114 -1.98 -11.56 7.16
N ILE A 115 -3.31 -11.52 7.05
CA ILE A 115 -4.22 -11.16 8.13
C ILE A 115 -4.82 -12.44 8.71
N GLY A 116 -4.56 -12.67 10.01
CA GLY A 116 -5.10 -13.81 10.73
C GLY A 116 -6.12 -13.40 11.79
N PRO A 117 -6.87 -14.36 12.36
CA PRO A 117 -7.88 -14.07 13.39
C PRO A 117 -7.30 -13.36 14.62
N THR A 118 -6.03 -13.64 14.96
CA THR A 118 -5.32 -13.00 16.07
C THR A 118 -5.08 -11.50 15.85
N LEU A 119 -4.87 -11.07 14.60
CA LEU A 119 -4.72 -9.65 14.27
C LEU A 119 -6.07 -8.95 14.30
N ILE A 120 -7.11 -9.61 13.82
CA ILE A 120 -8.47 -9.06 13.83
C ILE A 120 -8.92 -8.85 15.27
N GLU A 121 -8.78 -9.85 16.15
CA GLU A 121 -9.17 -9.74 17.55
C GLU A 121 -8.47 -8.58 18.27
N ARG A 122 -7.17 -8.40 18.04
CA ARG A 122 -6.40 -7.28 18.62
C ARG A 122 -6.87 -5.90 18.13
N ASN A 123 -7.44 -5.85 16.93
CA ASN A 123 -7.83 -4.61 16.28
C ASN A 123 -9.35 -4.40 16.24
N ARG A 124 -10.16 -5.30 16.81
CA ARG A 124 -11.64 -5.17 16.79
C ARG A 124 -12.14 -3.84 17.31
N ALA A 125 -11.50 -3.26 18.33
CA ALA A 125 -11.85 -1.94 18.87
C ALA A 125 -11.51 -0.77 17.91
N ARG A 126 -10.62 -0.98 16.93
CA ARG A 126 -10.14 0.03 15.97
C ARG A 126 -10.77 -0.10 14.59
N LEU A 127 -11.47 -1.19 14.30
CA LEU A 127 -12.02 -1.48 12.97
C LEU A 127 -13.43 -0.90 12.85
N LYS A 128 -13.64 -0.11 11.80
CA LYS A 128 -14.94 0.43 11.38
C LYS A 128 -15.22 0.01 9.93
N MET A 129 -16.48 -0.05 9.55
CA MET A 129 -16.98 -0.39 8.20
C MET A 129 -17.64 0.79 7.53
#